data_AF-M0B5J4-F1
#
_entry.id   AF-M0B5J4-F1
#
_cell.length_a   1.000
_cell.length_b   1.000
_cell.length_c   1.000
_cell.angle_alpha   90.00
_cell.angle_beta   90.00
_cell.angle_gamma   90.00
#
_symmetry.space_group_name_H-M   'P 1'
#
loop_
_entity.id
_entity.type
_entity.pdbx_description
1 polymer ?
#
loop_
_entity_poly.entity_id
_entity_poly.type
_entity_poly.pdbx_seq_one_letter_code
_entity_poly.pdbx_strand_id
1 'polypeptide(L)'
;MLSQLGVLFVQWFLLILFVIEISGKLYLNWDHQFGIVEDHDLYDEISQDQRGTALAVASLVFAGLAIILSDSPDQYVLQIEIFVAAFGFLLIAAFAHELTLTYRIVLTLQEMALEYGLMLMVWGIFLLIYEVTPETGPVLAIVSLAVFLFRFASLKGELEAHANE
;
A
#
# COMPACT_ATOMS: atom_id res chain seq x y z
N MET A 1 -18.06 -20.44 6.04
CA MET A 1 -17.55 -20.49 4.65
C MET A 1 -17.90 -19.17 3.99
N LEU A 2 -16.92 -18.28 3.78
CA LEU A 2 -17.10 -17.14 2.88
C LEU A 2 -17.28 -17.70 1.46
N SER A 3 -18.24 -17.17 0.70
CA SER A 3 -18.36 -17.50 -0.73
C SER A 3 -17.04 -17.15 -1.46
N GLN A 4 -16.77 -17.75 -2.62
CA GLN A 4 -15.60 -17.38 -3.44
C GLN A 4 -15.48 -15.87 -3.66
N LEU A 5 -16.62 -15.18 -3.81
CA LEU A 5 -16.69 -13.71 -3.88
C LEU A 5 -16.26 -13.03 -2.58
N GLY A 6 -16.61 -13.59 -1.42
CA GLY A 6 -16.16 -13.08 -0.12
C GLY A 6 -14.65 -13.25 0.08
N VAL A 7 -14.06 -14.34 -0.41
CA VAL A 7 -12.61 -14.56 -0.36
C VAL A 7 -11.88 -13.55 -1.26
N LEU A 8 -12.35 -13.36 -2.51
CA LEU A 8 -11.78 -12.37 -3.43
C LEU A 8 -11.90 -10.94 -2.90
N PHE A 9 -13.03 -10.60 -2.28
CA PHE A 9 -13.22 -9.29 -1.69
C PHE A 9 -12.24 -9.06 -0.53
N VAL A 10 -12.13 -10.02 0.39
CA VAL A 10 -11.19 -9.95 1.53
C VAL A 10 -9.72 -9.99 1.09
N GLN A 11 -9.43 -10.59 -0.06
CA GLN A 11 -8.08 -10.64 -0.63
C GLN A 11 -7.69 -9.29 -1.25
N TRP A 12 -8.58 -8.70 -2.06
CA TRP A 12 -8.26 -7.55 -2.90
C TRP A 12 -8.84 -6.23 -2.38
N PHE A 13 -9.49 -6.19 -1.21
CA PHE A 13 -10.11 -4.96 -0.70
C PHE A 13 -9.13 -3.80 -0.60
N LEU A 14 -7.88 -4.04 -0.23
CA LEU A 14 -6.84 -2.99 -0.15
C LEU A 14 -6.55 -2.39 -1.53
N LEU A 15 -6.50 -3.23 -2.56
CA LEU A 15 -6.31 -2.78 -3.93
C LEU A 15 -7.55 -2.03 -4.44
N ILE A 16 -8.76 -2.47 -4.06
CA ILE A 16 -10.01 -1.78 -4.36
C ILE A 16 -10.03 -0.40 -3.68
N LEU A 17 -9.65 -0.33 -2.40
CA LEU A 17 -9.58 0.92 -1.65
C LEU A 17 -8.56 1.88 -2.26
N PHE A 18 -7.39 1.41 -2.68
CA PHE A 18 -6.41 2.20 -3.40
C PHE A 18 -7.01 2.85 -4.65
N VAL A 19 -7.68 2.06 -5.49
CA VAL A 19 -8.32 2.55 -6.72
C VAL A 19 -9.42 3.57 -6.43
N ILE A 20 -10.24 3.32 -5.41
CA ILE A 20 -11.31 4.23 -5.00
C ILE A 20 -10.72 5.55 -4.50
N GLU A 21 -9.70 5.48 -3.67
CA GLU A 21 -9.08 6.66 -3.07
C GLU A 21 -8.39 7.53 -4.11
N ILE A 22 -7.57 6.95 -5.00
CA ILE A 22 -6.89 7.73 -6.04
C ILE A 22 -7.91 8.36 -6.99
N SER A 23 -8.98 7.63 -7.32
CA SER A 23 -10.09 8.17 -8.12
C SER A 23 -10.81 9.31 -7.40
N GLY A 24 -10.97 9.21 -6.08
CA GLY A 24 -11.53 10.27 -5.25
C GLY A 24 -10.66 11.53 -5.22
N LYS A 25 -9.35 11.38 -4.99
CA LYS A 25 -8.38 12.49 -5.01
C LYS A 25 -8.35 13.16 -6.39
N LEU A 26 -8.36 12.38 -7.47
CA LEU A 26 -8.43 12.88 -8.85
C LEU A 26 -9.74 13.60 -9.16
N TYR A 27 -10.87 13.08 -8.69
CA TYR A 27 -12.18 13.70 -8.92
C TYR A 27 -12.34 15.03 -8.20
N LEU A 28 -11.80 15.14 -6.98
CA LEU A 28 -11.93 16.34 -6.16
C LEU A 28 -11.11 17.52 -6.70
N ASN A 29 -9.92 17.25 -7.26
CA ASN A 29 -9.03 18.34 -7.67
C ASN A 29 -8.14 17.98 -8.88
N TRP A 30 -8.79 17.73 -10.02
CA TRP A 30 -8.12 17.31 -11.26
C TRP A 30 -7.05 18.30 -11.73
N ASP A 31 -7.37 19.59 -11.78
CA ASP A 31 -6.46 20.61 -12.31
C ASP A 31 -5.22 20.80 -11.43
N HIS A 32 -5.37 20.67 -10.10
CA HIS A 32 -4.25 20.70 -9.17
C HIS A 32 -3.34 19.47 -9.36
N GLN A 33 -3.92 18.27 -9.44
CA GLN A 33 -3.18 17.01 -9.54
C GLN A 33 -2.33 16.90 -10.80
N PHE A 34 -2.83 17.40 -11.92
CA PHE A 34 -2.08 17.46 -13.19
C PHE A 34 -1.23 18.73 -13.34
N GLY A 35 -1.19 19.58 -12.32
CA GLY A 35 -0.31 20.74 -12.25
C GLY A 35 1.17 20.35 -12.18
N ILE A 36 2.01 21.22 -12.71
CA ILE A 36 3.48 21.10 -12.63
C ILE A 36 3.90 21.48 -11.21
N VAL A 37 4.96 20.84 -10.71
CA VAL A 37 5.54 21.13 -9.40
C VAL A 37 6.25 22.49 -9.45
N GLU A 38 5.90 23.41 -8.55
CA GLU A 38 6.57 24.72 -8.46
C GLU A 38 7.75 24.69 -7.49
N ASP A 39 7.63 23.93 -6.40
CA ASP A 39 8.65 23.77 -5.35
C ASP A 39 9.38 22.43 -5.49
N HIS A 40 10.42 22.42 -6.32
CA HIS A 40 11.14 21.20 -6.67
C HIS A 40 11.97 20.64 -5.51
N ASP A 41 12.54 21.51 -4.67
CA ASP A 41 13.44 21.09 -3.58
C ASP A 41 12.66 20.35 -2.48
N LEU A 42 11.47 20.84 -2.13
CA LEU A 42 10.60 20.17 -1.14
C LEU A 42 10.09 18.82 -1.66
N TYR A 43 9.68 18.75 -2.93
CA TYR A 43 9.18 17.51 -3.54
C TYR A 43 10.29 16.47 -3.71
N ASP A 44 11.51 16.89 -4.02
CA ASP A 44 12.68 16.01 -4.10
C ASP A 44 12.97 15.37 -2.74
N GLU A 45 13.01 16.15 -1.66
CA GLU A 45 13.28 15.64 -0.31
C GLU A 45 12.25 14.59 0.13
N ILE A 46 10.95 14.91 0.01
CA ILE A 46 9.86 14.00 0.38
C ILE A 46 9.93 12.72 -0.46
N SER A 47 10.11 12.87 -1.77
CA SER A 47 10.15 11.75 -2.70
C SER A 47 11.37 10.83 -2.47
N GLN A 48 12.52 11.39 -2.09
CA GLN A 48 13.71 10.61 -1.73
C GLN A 48 13.52 9.82 -0.44
N ASP A 49 12.89 10.40 0.58
CA ASP A 49 12.60 9.70 1.84
C ASP A 49 11.62 8.53 1.62
N GLN A 50 10.57 8.77 0.82
CA GLN A 50 9.62 7.72 0.42
C GLN A 50 10.32 6.60 -0.35
N ARG A 51 11.21 6.93 -1.28
CA ARG A 51 12.01 5.95 -2.03
C ARG A 51 12.89 5.12 -1.11
N GLY A 52 13.61 5.75 -0.18
CA GLY A 52 14.47 5.07 0.78
C GLY A 52 13.69 4.08 1.63
N THR A 53 12.56 4.52 2.19
CA THR A 53 11.63 3.69 2.95
C THR A 53 11.08 2.54 2.11
N ALA A 54 10.61 2.82 0.90
CA ALA A 54 10.06 1.82 -0.01
C ALA A 54 11.05 0.70 -0.31
N LEU A 55 12.32 1.04 -0.59
CA LEU A 55 13.37 0.06 -0.87
C LEU A 55 13.70 -0.80 0.35
N ALA A 56 13.76 -0.20 1.55
CA ALA A 56 14.01 -0.94 2.79
C ALA A 56 12.89 -1.96 3.06
N VAL A 57 11.63 -1.54 2.91
CA VAL A 57 10.47 -2.40 3.11
C VAL A 57 10.37 -3.46 2.00
N ALA A 58 10.62 -3.11 0.75
CA ALA A 58 10.61 -4.04 -0.38
C ALA A 58 11.63 -5.18 -0.16
N SER A 59 12.79 -4.86 0.41
CA SER A 59 13.81 -5.85 0.77
C SER A 59 13.31 -6.84 1.84
N LEU A 60 12.55 -6.36 2.83
CA LEU A 60 11.91 -7.22 3.84
C LEU A 60 10.83 -8.12 3.22
N VAL A 61 9.98 -7.56 2.35
CA VAL A 61 8.94 -8.33 1.63
C VAL A 61 9.57 -9.43 0.78
N PHE A 62 10.64 -9.10 0.05
CA PHE A 62 11.37 -10.06 -0.76
C PHE A 62 11.98 -11.18 0.08
N ALA A 63 12.58 -10.84 1.23
CA ALA A 63 13.11 -11.85 2.16
C ALA A 63 12.00 -12.77 2.71
N GLY A 64 10.84 -12.20 3.08
CA GLY A 64 9.68 -12.98 3.52
C GLY A 64 9.17 -13.94 2.44
N LEU A 65 9.02 -13.47 1.20
CA LEU A 65 8.67 -14.30 0.05
C LEU A 65 9.67 -15.43 -0.16
N ALA A 66 10.97 -15.15 -0.11
CA ALA A 66 12.01 -16.16 -0.30
C ALA A 66 11.93 -17.29 0.73
N ILE A 67 11.60 -16.97 2.00
CA ILE A 67 11.40 -17.96 3.05
C ILE A 67 10.17 -18.84 2.73
N ILE A 68 9.04 -18.23 2.38
CA ILE A 68 7.80 -18.96 2.07
C ILE A 68 7.98 -19.89 0.86
N LEU A 69 8.62 -19.38 -0.19
CA LEU A 69 8.90 -20.15 -1.41
C LEU A 69 9.87 -21.32 -1.18
N SER A 70 10.72 -21.23 -0.15
CA SER A 70 11.70 -22.28 0.17
C SER A 70 11.10 -23.51 0.85
N ASP A 71 9.95 -23.37 1.53
CA ASP A 71 9.38 -24.42 2.38
C ASP A 71 8.22 -25.15 1.68
N SER A 72 7.16 -24.43 1.30
CA SER A 72 5.93 -25.04 0.73
C SER A 72 5.11 -24.03 -0.08
N PRO A 73 5.53 -23.68 -1.31
CA PRO A 73 4.91 -22.61 -2.10
C PRO A 73 3.43 -22.87 -2.44
N ASP A 74 3.05 -24.12 -2.68
CA ASP A 74 1.69 -24.50 -3.09
C ASP A 74 0.65 -24.32 -1.98
N GLN A 75 1.07 -24.27 -0.71
CA GLN A 75 0.19 -24.06 0.43
C GLN A 75 -0.15 -22.58 0.64
N TYR A 76 0.74 -21.66 0.24
CA TYR A 76 0.66 -20.24 0.58
C TYR A 76 0.43 -19.32 -0.63
N VAL A 77 -0.20 -19.85 -1.69
CA VAL A 77 -0.42 -19.11 -2.94
C VAL A 77 -1.09 -17.75 -2.70
N LEU A 78 -2.08 -17.69 -1.81
CA LEU A 78 -2.82 -16.47 -1.50
C LEU A 78 -1.91 -15.38 -0.90
N GLN A 79 -1.08 -15.77 0.07
CA GLN A 79 -0.13 -14.88 0.74
C GLN A 79 0.95 -14.43 -0.23
N ILE A 80 1.44 -15.33 -1.08
CA ILE A 80 2.41 -15.02 -2.13
C ILE A 80 1.84 -13.96 -3.08
N GLU A 81 0.61 -14.09 -3.55
CA GLU A 81 -0.04 -13.09 -4.42
C GLU A 81 -0.11 -11.70 -3.74
N ILE A 82 -0.48 -11.66 -2.45
CA ILE A 82 -0.55 -10.40 -1.69
C ILE A 82 0.83 -9.79 -1.49
N PHE A 83 1.85 -10.60 -1.17
CA PHE A 83 3.22 -10.11 -1.04
C PHE A 83 3.81 -9.63 -2.37
N VAL A 84 3.48 -10.28 -3.48
CA VAL A 84 3.86 -9.82 -4.83
C VAL A 84 3.19 -8.48 -5.14
N ALA A 85 1.91 -8.31 -4.80
CA ALA A 85 1.23 -7.03 -4.94
C ALA A 85 1.87 -5.94 -4.06
N ALA A 86 2.14 -6.24 -2.79
CA ALA A 86 2.83 -5.33 -1.87
C ALA A 86 4.20 -4.91 -2.43
N PHE A 87 4.99 -5.87 -2.92
CA PHE A 87 6.28 -5.61 -3.54
C PHE A 87 6.17 -4.71 -4.78
N GLY A 88 5.19 -4.96 -5.66
CA GLY A 88 4.93 -4.12 -6.82
C GLY A 88 4.60 -2.67 -6.45
N PHE A 89 3.77 -2.47 -5.43
CA PHE A 89 3.45 -1.15 -4.88
C PHE A 89 4.70 -0.44 -4.34
N LEU A 90 5.54 -1.14 -3.58
CA LEU A 90 6.78 -0.58 -3.06
C LEU A 90 7.80 -0.25 -4.18
N LEU A 91 7.84 -1.04 -5.26
CA LEU A 91 8.66 -0.70 -6.42
C LEU A 91 8.15 0.56 -7.15
N ILE A 92 6.83 0.72 -7.27
CA ILE A 92 6.24 1.96 -7.81
C ILE A 92 6.68 3.13 -6.93
N ALA A 93 6.55 3.02 -5.60
CA ALA A 93 7.00 4.05 -4.67
C ALA A 93 8.50 4.35 -4.75
N ALA A 94 9.33 3.35 -5.05
CA ALA A 94 10.77 3.54 -5.18
C ALA A 94 11.18 4.19 -6.52
N PHE A 95 10.50 3.86 -7.62
CA PHE A 95 10.88 4.30 -8.97
C PHE A 95 10.09 5.50 -9.49
N ALA A 96 8.98 5.87 -8.85
CA ALA A 96 8.21 7.06 -9.23
C ALA A 96 8.99 8.38 -9.01
N HIS A 97 10.08 8.36 -8.25
CA HIS A 97 10.87 9.52 -7.86
C HIS A 97 11.25 10.47 -9.01
N GLU A 98 11.74 9.94 -10.14
CA GLU A 98 12.11 10.83 -11.26
C GLU A 98 10.90 11.51 -11.91
N LEU A 99 9.71 10.89 -11.77
CA LEU A 99 8.46 11.38 -12.33
C LEU A 99 7.73 12.35 -11.38
N THR A 100 8.00 12.29 -10.07
CA THR A 100 7.37 13.17 -9.07
C THR A 100 7.77 14.62 -9.25
N LEU A 101 8.96 14.87 -9.80
CA LEU A 101 9.43 16.22 -10.15
C LEU A 101 8.71 16.81 -11.37
N THR A 102 7.92 16.02 -12.10
CA THR A 102 7.22 16.49 -13.31
C THR A 102 5.76 16.84 -13.05
N TYR A 103 5.03 15.98 -12.33
CA TYR A 103 3.60 16.14 -12.06
C TYR A 103 3.27 15.79 -10.61
N ARG A 104 2.42 16.62 -9.98
CA ARG A 104 2.00 16.44 -8.58
C ARG A 104 1.31 15.08 -8.33
N ILE A 105 0.50 14.62 -9.27
CA ILE A 105 -0.16 13.31 -9.20
C ILE A 105 0.82 12.16 -9.02
N VAL A 106 2.05 12.27 -9.53
CA VAL A 106 3.03 11.21 -9.40
C VAL A 106 3.57 11.16 -7.97
N LEU A 107 3.70 12.30 -7.28
CA LEU A 107 3.98 12.31 -5.84
C LEU A 107 2.85 11.63 -5.09
N THR A 108 1.58 12.03 -5.31
CA THR A 108 0.42 11.39 -4.67
C THR A 108 0.37 9.87 -4.91
N LEU A 109 0.68 9.43 -6.13
CA LEU A 109 0.79 8.01 -6.46
C LEU A 109 1.95 7.33 -5.73
N GLN A 110 3.09 8.00 -5.57
CA GLN A 110 4.24 7.49 -4.82
C GLN A 110 3.87 7.27 -3.35
N GLU A 111 3.26 8.25 -2.69
CA GLU A 111 2.89 8.15 -1.27
C GLU A 111 1.84 7.06 -1.07
N MET A 112 0.79 7.06 -1.90
CA MET A 112 -0.25 6.03 -1.81
C MET A 112 0.31 4.64 -2.12
N ALA A 113 1.23 4.51 -3.08
CA ALA A 113 1.86 3.24 -3.36
C ALA A 113 2.68 2.73 -2.16
N LEU A 114 3.38 3.62 -1.45
CA LEU A 114 4.10 3.29 -0.23
C LEU A 114 3.14 2.83 0.88
N GLU A 115 2.10 3.62 1.16
CA GLU A 115 1.12 3.33 2.21
C GLU A 115 0.38 2.01 1.97
N TYR A 116 -0.17 1.82 0.76
CA TYR A 116 -0.90 0.59 0.43
C TYR A 116 0.03 -0.61 0.28
N GLY A 117 1.27 -0.42 -0.15
CA GLY A 117 2.30 -1.47 -0.14
C GLY A 117 2.59 -1.96 1.28
N LEU A 118 2.73 -1.04 2.23
CA LEU A 118 2.90 -1.35 3.66
C LEU A 118 1.66 -2.08 4.23
N MET A 119 0.46 -1.60 3.92
CA MET A 119 -0.77 -2.24 4.39
C MET A 119 -0.94 -3.65 3.83
N LEU A 120 -0.66 -3.85 2.54
CA LEU A 120 -0.69 -5.18 1.90
C LEU A 120 0.35 -6.12 2.53
N MET A 121 1.53 -5.62 2.89
CA MET A 121 2.52 -6.42 3.62
C MET A 121 1.99 -6.86 4.99
N VAL A 122 1.44 -5.94 5.79
CA VAL A 122 0.85 -6.28 7.10
C VAL A 122 -0.28 -7.29 6.94
N TRP A 123 -1.09 -7.13 5.90
CA TRP A 123 -2.18 -8.05 5.57
C TRP A 123 -1.67 -9.44 5.15
N GLY A 124 -0.62 -9.51 4.32
CA GLY A 124 0.01 -10.77 3.93
C GLY A 124 0.61 -11.51 5.14
N ILE A 125 1.27 -10.78 6.05
CA ILE A 125 1.78 -11.33 7.31
C ILE A 125 0.65 -11.84 8.19
N PHE A 126 -0.45 -11.09 8.31
CA PHE A 126 -1.63 -11.50 9.06
C PHE A 126 -2.18 -12.84 8.53
N LEU A 127 -2.37 -12.96 7.22
CA LEU A 127 -2.90 -14.18 6.60
C LEU A 127 -1.94 -15.36 6.75
N LEU A 128 -0.63 -15.11 6.65
CA LEU A 128 0.38 -16.15 6.83
C LEU A 128 0.38 -16.69 8.27
N ILE A 129 0.43 -15.81 9.27
CA ILE A 129 0.46 -16.23 10.67
C ILE A 129 -0.87 -16.85 11.09
N TYR A 130 -2.00 -16.33 10.62
CA TYR A 130 -3.31 -16.91 10.92
C TYR A 130 -3.42 -18.37 10.42
N GLU A 131 -2.81 -18.67 9.28
CA GLU A 131 -2.79 -20.03 8.72
C GLU A 131 -1.81 -20.95 9.44
N VAL A 132 -0.63 -20.46 9.83
CA VAL A 132 0.39 -21.25 10.55
C VAL A 132 0.05 -21.45 12.03
N THR A 133 -0.49 -20.42 12.67
CA THR A 133 -0.74 -20.38 14.13
C THR A 133 -2.10 -19.73 14.42
N PRO A 134 -3.22 -20.46 14.30
CA PRO A 134 -4.57 -19.88 14.44
C PRO A 134 -4.84 -19.21 15.79
N GLU A 135 -4.13 -19.63 16.86
CA GLU A 135 -4.29 -19.09 18.21
C GLU A 135 -3.79 -17.64 18.36
N THR A 136 -2.87 -17.16 17.52
CA THR A 136 -2.43 -15.75 17.50
C THR A 136 -3.36 -14.84 16.70
N GLY A 137 -4.39 -15.41 16.07
CA GLY A 137 -5.38 -14.68 15.25
C GLY A 137 -6.01 -13.45 15.92
N PRO A 138 -6.43 -13.48 17.21
CA PRO A 138 -7.05 -12.33 17.85
C PRO A 138 -6.11 -11.13 18.01
N VAL A 139 -4.86 -11.37 18.40
CA VAL A 139 -3.86 -10.30 18.62
C VAL A 139 -3.53 -9.62 17.29
N LEU A 140 -3.31 -10.41 16.25
CA LEU A 140 -2.99 -9.89 14.92
C LEU A 140 -4.18 -9.20 14.25
N ALA A 141 -5.40 -9.69 14.50
CA ALA A 141 -6.62 -9.01 14.04
C ALA A 141 -6.78 -7.63 14.69
N ILE A 142 -6.45 -7.49 15.99
CA ILE A 142 -6.48 -6.19 16.67
C ILE A 142 -5.45 -5.23 16.09
N VAL A 143 -4.21 -5.69 15.88
CA VAL A 143 -3.13 -4.85 15.31
C VAL A 143 -3.49 -4.42 13.89
N SER A 144 -3.95 -5.35 13.05
CA SER A 144 -4.38 -5.05 11.68
C SER A 144 -5.54 -4.06 11.68
N LEU A 145 -6.57 -4.29 12.51
CA LEU A 145 -7.71 -3.40 12.65
C LEU A 145 -7.29 -1.99 13.08
N ALA A 146 -6.34 -1.86 14.01
CA ALA A 146 -5.83 -0.56 14.42
C ALA A 146 -5.18 0.17 13.24
N VAL A 147 -4.31 -0.48 12.47
CA VAL A 147 -3.69 0.10 11.26
C VAL A 147 -4.76 0.55 10.27
N PHE A 148 -5.78 -0.27 10.02
CA PHE A 148 -6.90 0.10 9.16
C PHE A 148 -7.66 1.33 9.66
N LEU A 149 -7.99 1.37 10.95
CA LEU A 149 -8.72 2.49 11.53
C LEU A 149 -7.93 3.80 11.45
N PHE A 150 -6.61 3.75 11.65
CA PHE A 150 -5.75 4.93 11.48
C PHE A 150 -5.74 5.43 10.03
N ARG A 151 -5.61 4.52 9.04
CA ARG A 151 -5.69 4.89 7.61
C ARG A 151 -7.05 5.51 7.25
N PHE A 152 -8.15 4.92 7.71
CA PHE A 152 -9.49 5.46 7.44
C PHE A 152 -9.70 6.82 8.11
N ALA A 153 -9.13 7.05 9.29
CA ALA A 153 -9.20 8.33 9.98
C ALA A 153 -8.39 9.41 9.25
N SER A 154 -7.19 9.08 8.73
CA SER A 154 -6.36 10.04 7.97
C SER A 154 -6.95 10.39 6.61
N LEU A 155 -7.60 9.42 5.95
CA LEU A 155 -8.20 9.59 4.62
C LEU A 155 -9.12 10.81 4.52
N LYS A 156 -9.96 11.04 5.53
CA LYS A 156 -10.89 12.19 5.52
C LYS A 156 -10.12 13.52 5.51
N GLY A 157 -9.10 13.65 6.35
CA GLY A 157 -8.27 14.85 6.42
C GLY A 157 -7.49 15.07 5.11
N GLU A 158 -6.97 14.01 4.50
CA GLU A 158 -6.31 14.09 3.20
C GLU A 158 -7.26 14.54 2.10
N LEU A 159 -8.46 13.97 2.00
CA LEU A 159 -9.45 14.37 1.00
C LEU A 159 -9.90 15.82 1.19
N GLU A 160 -10.06 16.27 2.43
CA GLU A 160 -10.39 17.67 2.74
C GLU A 160 -9.24 18.63 2.40
N ALA A 161 -7.98 18.24 2.62
CA ALA A 161 -6.83 19.03 2.19
C ALA A 161 -6.81 19.18 0.66
N HIS A 162 -6.94 18.06 -0.06
CA HIS A 162 -6.94 18.05 -1.53
C HIS A 162 -8.13 18.80 -2.14
N ALA A 163 -9.29 18.88 -1.45
CA ALA A 163 -10.44 19.64 -1.93
C ALA A 163 -10.31 21.16 -1.75
N ASN A 164 -9.40 21.62 -0.87
CA ASN A 164 -9.22 23.03 -0.53
C ASN A 164 -7.93 23.65 -1.10
N GLU A 165 -7.08 22.85 -1.77
CA GLU A 165 -5.88 23.27 -2.52
C GLU A 165 -6.17 23.65 -3.98
#